data_AF-A0A6L5JXE9-F1
#
_entry.id   AF-A0A6L5JXE9-F1
#
_cell.length_a   1.000
_cell.length_b   1.000
_cell.length_c   1.000
_cell.angle_alpha   90.00
_cell.angle_beta   90.00
_cell.angle_gamma   90.00
#
_symmetry.space_group_name_H-M   'P 1'
#
loop_
_entity.id
_entity.type
_entity.pdbx_description
1 polymer ?
#
loop_
_entity_poly.entity_id
_entity_poly.type
_entity_poly.pdbx_seq_one_letter_code
_entity_poly.pdbx_strand_id
1 'polypeptide(L)'
;MYPALQHSHALTAALSLLFTLAWAAVAWGKVTPSTTLGGKQKVLYIANRAVTGIAGITGLAVTFLGPWREYIFPYLGLAAFVVHGIFAAISKRAYLSGEDSRCRIALLMQIAALLFASAVMATKFA
;
A
#
# COMPACT_ATOMS: atom_id res chain seq x y z
N MET A 1 16.64 19.91 4.45
CA MET A 1 15.20 19.58 4.61
C MET A 1 14.76 18.51 3.63
N TYR A 2 15.04 18.67 2.33
CA TYR A 2 14.68 17.69 1.31
C TYR A 2 15.25 16.27 1.50
N PRO A 3 16.53 16.05 1.89
CA PRO A 3 17.03 14.69 2.16
C PRO A 3 16.30 13.97 3.30
N ALA A 4 15.91 14.70 4.35
CA ALA A 4 15.13 14.13 5.45
C ALA A 4 13.77 13.62 4.95
N LEU A 5 13.09 14.37 4.07
CA LEU A 5 11.84 13.94 3.44
C LEU A 5 12.03 12.70 2.56
N GLN A 6 13.13 12.61 1.81
CA GLN A 6 13.44 11.42 1.02
C GLN A 6 13.64 10.18 1.91
N HIS A 7 14.37 10.30 3.01
CA HIS A 7 14.55 9.20 3.97
C HIS A 7 13.23 8.83 4.67
N SER A 8 12.41 9.82 5.06
CA SER A 8 11.08 9.57 5.61
C SER A 8 10.16 8.86 4.62
N HIS A 9 10.20 9.25 3.35
CA HIS A 9 9.44 8.58 2.29
C HIS A 9 9.91 7.13 2.11
N ALA A 10 11.22 6.89 2.03
CA ALA A 10 11.77 5.53 1.91
C ALA A 10 11.36 4.64 3.10
N LEU A 11 11.45 5.15 4.33
CA LEU A 11 11.01 4.42 5.53
C LEU A 11 9.52 4.10 5.50
N THR A 12 8.68 5.10 5.19
CA THR A 12 7.22 4.93 5.17
C THR A 12 6.76 4.01 4.03
N ALA A 13 7.45 4.00 2.89
CA ALA A 13 7.24 3.06 1.80
C ALA A 13 7.65 1.61 2.17
N ALA A 14 8.77 1.43 2.88
CA ALA A 14 9.17 0.12 3.37
C ALA A 14 8.15 -0.42 4.41
N LEU A 15 7.71 0.44 5.32
CA LEU A 15 6.69 0.07 6.31
C LEU A 15 5.33 -0.21 5.65
N SER A 16 4.94 0.50 4.59
CA SER A 16 3.67 0.23 3.89
C SER A 16 3.67 -1.16 3.25
N LEU A 17 4.78 -1.57 2.63
CA LEU A 17 4.98 -2.94 2.16
C LEU A 17 4.87 -3.96 3.30
N LEU A 18 5.58 -3.72 4.41
CA LEU A 18 5.56 -4.61 5.57
C LEU A 18 4.14 -4.80 6.13
N PHE A 19 3.39 -3.73 6.34
CA PHE A 19 2.02 -3.81 6.85
C PHE A 19 1.03 -4.37 5.82
N THR A 20 1.28 -4.19 4.52
CA THR A 20 0.51 -4.85 3.46
C THR A 20 0.69 -6.37 3.53
N LEU A 21 1.93 -6.84 3.68
CA LEU A 21 2.24 -8.26 3.85
C LEU A 21 1.66 -8.82 5.16
N ALA A 22 1.74 -8.07 6.25
CA ALA A 22 1.15 -8.46 7.53
C ALA A 22 -0.38 -8.58 7.44
N TRP A 23 -1.05 -7.63 6.76
CA TRP A 23 -2.47 -7.71 6.47
C TRP A 23 -2.79 -8.93 5.60
N ALA A 24 -2.02 -9.17 4.54
CA ALA A 24 -2.20 -10.33 3.69
C ALA A 24 -2.06 -11.64 4.48
N ALA A 25 -1.04 -11.77 5.33
CA ALA A 25 -0.81 -12.96 6.14
C ALA A 25 -2.01 -13.29 7.05
N VAL A 26 -2.60 -12.28 7.71
CA VAL A 26 -3.77 -12.52 8.59
C VAL A 26 -5.08 -12.69 7.83
N ALA A 27 -5.17 -12.19 6.60
CA ALA A 27 -6.35 -12.27 5.75
C ALA A 27 -6.32 -13.44 4.73
N TRP A 28 -5.21 -14.20 4.67
CA TRP A 28 -5.01 -15.29 3.69
C TRP A 28 -5.80 -16.56 3.98
N GLY A 29 -6.07 -16.80 5.28
CA GLY A 29 -6.77 -17.98 5.77
C GLY A 29 -8.21 -18.08 5.25
N LYS A 30 -8.84 -19.24 5.48
CA LYS A 30 -10.26 -19.44 5.16
C LYS A 30 -11.09 -18.42 5.94
N VAL A 31 -11.92 -17.66 5.24
CA VAL A 31 -12.65 -16.55 5.85
C VAL A 31 -14.08 -16.96 6.14
N THR A 32 -14.50 -16.82 7.40
CA THR A 32 -15.90 -16.97 7.80
C THR A 32 -16.58 -15.61 7.71
N PRO A 33 -17.79 -15.50 7.11
CA PRO A 33 -18.53 -14.26 7.06
C PRO A 33 -18.65 -13.60 8.45
N SER A 34 -18.40 -12.30 8.51
CA SER A 34 -18.46 -11.51 9.75
C SER A 34 -18.85 -10.08 9.44
N THR A 35 -19.58 -9.44 10.36
CA THR A 35 -19.92 -8.02 10.25
C THR A 35 -18.74 -7.11 10.60
N THR A 36 -17.73 -7.62 11.32
CA THR A 36 -16.58 -6.84 11.77
C THR A 36 -15.25 -7.59 11.67
N LEU A 37 -14.15 -6.84 11.62
CA LEU A 37 -12.81 -7.43 11.69
C LEU A 37 -12.48 -7.80 13.14
N GLY A 38 -11.88 -8.98 13.34
CA GLY A 38 -11.29 -9.35 14.63
C GLY A 38 -10.18 -8.40 15.04
N GLY A 39 -9.82 -8.39 16.34
CA GLY A 39 -8.88 -7.40 16.90
C GLY A 39 -7.56 -7.29 16.14
N LYS A 40 -6.89 -8.44 15.87
CA LYS A 40 -5.63 -8.48 15.12
C LYS A 40 -5.80 -7.99 13.68
N GLN A 41 -6.82 -8.47 12.97
CA GLN A 41 -7.14 -8.08 11.61
C GLN A 41 -7.42 -6.57 11.50
N LYS A 42 -8.20 -6.04 12.45
CA LYS A 42 -8.56 -4.61 12.51
C LYS A 42 -7.32 -3.74 12.68
N VAL A 43 -6.44 -4.08 13.63
CA VAL A 43 -5.21 -3.31 13.90
C VAL A 43 -4.30 -3.31 12.68
N LEU A 44 -4.03 -4.48 12.08
CA LEU A 44 -3.15 -4.58 10.92
C LEU A 44 -3.72 -3.88 9.69
N TYR A 45 -5.03 -3.97 9.46
CA TYR A 45 -5.68 -3.23 8.38
C TYR A 45 -5.56 -1.71 8.57
N ILE A 46 -5.82 -1.21 9.79
CA ILE A 46 -5.71 0.23 10.09
C ILE A 46 -4.26 0.70 9.93
N ALA A 47 -3.29 -0.03 10.47
CA ALA A 47 -1.87 0.29 10.36
C ALA A 47 -1.42 0.32 8.90
N ASN A 48 -1.81 -0.68 8.10
CA ASN A 48 -1.58 -0.70 6.66
C ASN A 48 -2.12 0.56 5.97
N ARG A 49 -3.37 0.95 6.24
CA ARG A 49 -3.98 2.14 5.67
C ARG A 49 -3.29 3.43 6.08
N ALA A 50 -2.98 3.57 7.37
CA ALA A 50 -2.35 4.77 7.91
C ALA A 50 -0.95 4.96 7.33
N VAL A 51 -0.10 3.92 7.40
CA VAL A 51 1.28 3.98 6.94
C VAL A 51 1.35 4.17 5.43
N THR A 52 0.52 3.47 4.65
CA THR A 52 0.49 3.67 3.19
C THR A 52 0.03 5.08 2.83
N GLY A 53 -0.96 5.63 3.56
CA GLY A 53 -1.39 7.01 3.40
C GLY A 53 -0.26 8.02 3.67
N ILE A 54 0.50 7.82 4.74
CA ILE A 54 1.69 8.64 5.05
C ILE A 54 2.73 8.52 3.94
N ALA A 55 2.99 7.30 3.43
CA ALA A 55 3.91 7.08 2.31
C ALA A 55 3.48 7.84 1.04
N GLY A 56 2.17 7.90 0.75
CA GLY A 56 1.62 8.69 -0.35
C GLY A 56 1.85 10.20 -0.14
N ILE A 57 1.58 10.72 1.06
CA ILE A 57 1.79 12.14 1.39
C ILE A 57 3.27 12.52 1.29
N THR A 58 4.17 11.72 1.88
CA THR A 58 5.62 11.96 1.81
C THR A 58 6.14 11.83 0.38
N GLY A 59 5.58 10.92 -0.43
CA GLY A 59 5.91 10.77 -1.84
C GLY A 59 5.53 12.00 -2.67
N LEU A 60 4.33 12.55 -2.45
CA LEU A 60 3.92 13.81 -3.06
C LEU A 60 4.82 14.97 -2.63
N ALA A 61 5.15 15.06 -1.34
CA ALA A 61 6.07 16.09 -0.83
C ALA A 61 7.46 15.99 -1.51
N VAL A 62 8.02 14.77 -1.63
CA VAL A 62 9.29 14.54 -2.32
C VAL A 62 9.19 14.92 -3.80
N THR A 63 8.05 14.66 -4.45
CA THR A 63 7.82 14.97 -5.86
C THR A 63 7.81 16.47 -6.13
N PHE A 64 7.09 17.24 -5.32
CA PHE A 64 6.87 18.67 -5.55
C PHE A 64 7.91 19.59 -4.91
N LEU A 65 8.56 19.16 -3.82
CA LEU A 65 9.64 19.93 -3.18
C LEU A 65 11.03 19.52 -3.69
N GLY A 66 11.11 18.41 -4.43
CA GLY A 66 12.32 17.95 -5.09
C GLY A 66 12.35 18.24 -6.59
N PRO A 67 13.40 17.81 -7.30
CA PRO A 67 13.54 17.99 -8.75
C PRO A 67 12.72 16.98 -9.57
N TRP A 68 11.82 16.20 -8.97
CA TRP A 68 11.21 15.03 -9.62
C TRP A 68 9.92 15.31 -10.39
N ARG A 69 9.36 16.51 -10.29
CA ARG A 69 8.07 16.87 -10.90
C ARG A 69 8.02 16.61 -12.41
N GLU A 70 9.14 16.78 -13.11
CA GLU A 70 9.18 16.61 -14.57
C GLU A 70 9.32 15.14 -15.01
N TYR A 71 9.59 14.23 -14.08
CA TYR A 71 9.76 12.82 -14.37
C TYR A 71 8.44 12.06 -14.29
N ILE A 72 8.30 10.98 -15.07
CA ILE A 72 7.07 10.18 -15.09
C ILE A 72 6.91 9.25 -13.88
N PHE A 73 8.03 8.79 -13.32
CA PHE A 73 8.04 7.74 -12.29
C PHE A 73 7.27 8.08 -10.99
N PRO A 74 7.24 9.33 -10.46
CA PRO A 74 6.46 9.64 -9.26
C PRO A 74 4.96 9.51 -9.51
N TYR A 75 4.51 9.81 -10.73
CA TYR A 75 3.10 9.68 -11.13
C TYR A 75 2.69 8.21 -11.28
N LEU A 76 3.59 7.35 -11.77
CA LEU A 76 3.38 5.90 -11.77
C LEU A 76 3.30 5.35 -10.33
N GLY A 77 4.15 5.84 -9.43
CA GLY A 77 4.07 5.52 -8.01
C GLY A 77 2.74 5.96 -7.37
N LEU A 78 2.25 7.16 -7.72
CA LEU A 78 0.95 7.65 -7.28
C LEU A 78 -0.21 6.80 -7.80
N ALA A 79 -0.18 6.40 -9.07
CA ALA A 79 -1.18 5.50 -9.65
C ALA A 79 -1.19 4.15 -8.91
N ALA A 80 -0.01 3.59 -8.64
CA ALA A 80 0.13 2.36 -7.86
C ALA A 80 -0.39 2.49 -6.42
N PHE A 81 -0.18 3.64 -5.78
CA PHE A 81 -0.75 3.97 -4.47
C PHE A 81 -2.29 3.97 -4.50
N VAL A 82 -2.90 4.56 -5.53
CA VAL A 82 -4.37 4.55 -5.69
C VAL A 82 -4.88 3.13 -5.89
N VAL A 83 -4.22 2.34 -6.75
CA VAL A 83 -4.55 0.92 -6.99
C VAL A 83 -4.47 0.11 -5.70
N HIS A 84 -3.39 0.24 -4.93
CA HIS A 84 -3.27 -0.38 -3.60
C HIS A 84 -4.45 0.03 -2.71
N GLY A 85 -4.77 1.32 -2.69
CA GLY A 85 -5.86 1.87 -1.89
C GLY A 85 -7.23 1.23 -2.19
N ILE A 86 -7.53 1.02 -3.47
CA ILE A 86 -8.76 0.37 -3.94
C ILE A 86 -8.77 -1.11 -3.53
N PHE A 87 -7.71 -1.84 -3.83
CA PHE A 87 -7.64 -3.27 -3.53
C PHE A 87 -7.58 -3.56 -2.02
N ALA A 88 -7.04 -2.65 -1.20
CA ALA A 88 -7.15 -2.74 0.25
C ALA A 88 -8.61 -2.72 0.71
N ALA A 89 -9.42 -1.80 0.18
CA ALA A 89 -10.85 -1.75 0.50
C ALA A 89 -11.60 -3.00 -0.01
N ILE A 90 -11.27 -3.48 -1.20
CA ILE A 90 -11.86 -4.71 -1.76
C ILE A 90 -11.49 -5.93 -0.90
N SER A 91 -10.23 -6.07 -0.49
CA SER A 91 -9.78 -7.19 0.35
C SER A 91 -10.50 -7.23 1.69
N LYS A 92 -10.68 -6.07 2.34
CA LYS A 92 -11.46 -5.99 3.59
C LYS A 92 -12.92 -6.40 3.36
N ARG A 93 -13.56 -5.92 2.30
CA ARG A 93 -14.96 -6.25 2.00
C ARG A 93 -15.12 -7.75 1.71
N ALA A 94 -14.27 -8.29 0.83
CA ALA A 94 -14.27 -9.71 0.50
C ALA A 94 -13.99 -10.60 1.72
N TYR A 95 -13.06 -10.19 2.59
CA TYR A 95 -12.83 -10.86 3.87
C TYR A 95 -14.10 -10.88 4.72
N LEU A 96 -14.74 -9.73 4.97
CA LEU A 96 -15.97 -9.71 5.78
C LEU A 96 -17.13 -10.52 5.17
N SER A 97 -17.21 -10.60 3.84
CA SER A 97 -18.21 -11.39 3.13
C SER A 97 -17.89 -12.88 3.02
N GLY A 98 -16.71 -13.35 3.45
CA GLY A 98 -16.29 -14.74 3.29
C GLY A 98 -15.93 -15.15 1.84
N GLU A 99 -15.63 -14.18 0.96
CA GLU A 99 -15.27 -14.42 -0.43
C GLU A 99 -13.75 -14.68 -0.57
N ASP A 100 -13.28 -15.88 -0.21
CA ASP A 100 -11.86 -16.24 -0.15
C ASP A 100 -11.08 -15.90 -1.43
N SER A 101 -11.58 -16.28 -2.60
CA SER A 101 -10.91 -16.06 -3.89
C SER A 101 -10.72 -14.57 -4.17
N ARG A 102 -11.77 -13.78 -4.01
CA ARG A 102 -11.74 -12.33 -4.23
C ARG A 102 -10.85 -11.62 -3.22
N CYS A 103 -10.87 -12.07 -1.96
CA CYS A 103 -9.96 -11.58 -0.92
C CYS A 103 -8.50 -11.78 -1.35
N ARG A 104 -8.13 -13.01 -1.73
CA ARG A 104 -6.76 -13.36 -2.16
C ARG A 104 -6.31 -12.58 -3.39
N ILE A 105 -7.17 -12.46 -4.41
CA ILE A 105 -6.86 -11.65 -5.59
C ILE A 105 -6.59 -10.20 -5.18
N ALA A 106 -7.44 -9.61 -4.33
CA ALA A 106 -7.24 -8.25 -3.87
C ALA A 106 -5.99 -8.06 -2.97
N LEU A 107 -5.61 -9.06 -2.19
CA LEU A 107 -4.35 -9.06 -1.44
C LEU A 107 -3.14 -9.08 -2.38
N LEU A 108 -3.14 -9.97 -3.37
CA LEU A 108 -2.07 -10.06 -4.37
C LEU A 108 -1.93 -8.78 -5.17
N MET A 109 -3.05 -8.15 -5.56
CA MET A 109 -3.03 -6.88 -6.30
C MET A 109 -2.47 -5.72 -5.47
N GLN A 110 -2.71 -5.67 -4.15
CA GLN A 110 -2.06 -4.69 -3.26
C GLN A 110 -0.55 -4.86 -3.25
N ILE A 111 -0.09 -6.10 -3.07
CA ILE A 111 1.34 -6.43 -3.02
C ILE A 111 1.99 -6.08 -4.36
N ALA A 112 1.37 -6.49 -5.47
CA ALA A 112 1.86 -6.22 -6.82
C ALA A 112 1.97 -4.71 -7.09
N ALA A 113 0.98 -3.90 -6.66
CA ALA A 113 1.01 -2.46 -6.84
C ALA A 113 2.20 -1.81 -6.12
N LEU A 114 2.45 -2.16 -4.86
CA LEU A 114 3.58 -1.60 -4.11
C LEU A 114 4.94 -2.11 -4.62
N LEU A 115 5.03 -3.38 -5.03
CA LEU A 115 6.24 -3.91 -5.67
C LEU A 115 6.53 -3.20 -7.00
N PHE A 116 5.50 -2.96 -7.81
CA PHE A 116 5.61 -2.17 -9.04
C PHE A 116 6.11 -0.75 -8.74
N ALA A 117 5.51 -0.06 -7.76
CA ALA A 117 5.94 1.28 -7.36
C ALA A 117 7.42 1.29 -6.93
N SER A 118 7.83 0.32 -6.11
CA SER A 118 9.22 0.17 -5.67
C SER A 118 10.18 -0.10 -6.82
N ALA A 119 9.80 -0.97 -7.76
CA ALA A 119 10.62 -1.29 -8.93
C ALA A 119 10.81 -0.05 -9.83
N VAL A 120 9.72 0.67 -10.12
CA VAL A 120 9.76 1.92 -10.90
C VAL A 120 10.65 2.98 -10.25
N MET A 121 10.58 3.12 -8.92
CA MET A 121 11.42 4.06 -8.18
C MET A 121 12.90 3.63 -8.12
N ALA A 122 13.18 2.33 -8.11
CA ALA A 122 14.53 1.79 -8.08
C ALA A 122 15.23 1.93 -9.44
N THR A 123 14.52 1.67 -10.54
CA THR A 123 15.06 1.78 -11.89
C THR A 123 15.09 3.22 -12.40
N LYS A 124 14.31 4.12 -11.79
CA LYS A 124 14.19 5.55 -12.15
C LYS A 124 14.18 5.73 -13.67
N PHE A 125 13.14 5.24 -14.33
CA PHE A 125 12.97 5.42 -15.77
C PHE A 125 13.19 6.89 -16.12
N ALA A 126 14.32 7.14 -16.79
CA ALA A 126 14.84 8.46 -17.13
C ALA A 126 14.07 9.03 -18.31
#